data_AF-A0A392MMA1-F1
#
_entry.id   AF-A0A392MMA1-F1
#
_cell.length_a   1.000
_cell.length_b   1.000
_cell.length_c   1.000
_cell.angle_alpha   90.00
_cell.angle_beta   90.00
_cell.angle_gamma   90.00
#
_symmetry.space_group_name_H-M   'P 1'
#
loop_
_entity.id
_entity.type
_entity.pdbx_description
1 polymer ?
#
loop_
_entity_poly.entity_id
_entity_poly.type
_entity_poly.pdbx_seq_one_letter_code
_entity_poly.pdbx_strand_id
1 'polypeptide(L)' 'FDEIIFNKSGLGCTPLHWAALRGHSEACAVLVHAGTKEELTVKDNAGFTPVQLAFDKGHRHVAPFLVRTIVLIRPLFV' A
#
# COMPACT_ATOMS: atom_id res chain seq x y z
N PHE A 1 -18.03 5.28 3.55
CA PHE A 1 -17.33 4.91 4.80
C PHE A 1 -15.84 4.65 4.56
N ASP A 2 -15.36 4.70 3.31
CA ASP A 2 -14.00 4.30 2.92
C ASP A 2 -12.93 5.40 3.07
N GLU A 3 -13.36 6.67 3.22
CA GLU A 3 -12.45 7.85 3.22
C GLU A 3 -11.42 7.86 4.36
N ILE A 4 -11.66 7.14 5.47
CA ILE A 4 -10.76 7.17 6.64
C ILE A 4 -9.59 6.19 6.49
N ILE A 5 -9.78 5.08 5.75
CA ILE A 5 -8.83 3.96 5.72
C ILE A 5 -7.52 4.35 5.02
N PHE A 6 -7.57 5.26 4.04
CA PHE A 6 -6.39 5.65 3.26
C PHE A 6 -5.88 7.06 3.58
N ASN A 7 -6.33 7.64 4.70
CA ASN A 7 -5.86 8.95 5.13
C ASN A 7 -4.34 8.98 5.36
N LYS A 8 -3.71 10.05 4.89
CA LYS A 8 -2.29 10.29 5.10
C LYS A 8 -2.04 10.86 6.50
N SER A 9 -0.98 10.39 7.13
CA SER A 9 -0.41 11.05 8.31
C SER A 9 0.24 12.39 7.94
N GLY A 10 0.74 13.14 8.92
CA GLY A 10 1.54 14.35 8.68
C GLY A 10 2.82 14.12 7.85
N LEU A 11 3.25 12.86 7.70
CA LEU A 11 4.38 12.45 6.85
C LEU A 11 3.95 12.03 5.43
N GLY A 12 2.67 12.15 5.10
CA GLY A 12 2.13 11.70 3.82
C GLY A 12 1.90 10.19 3.73
N CYS A 13 2.18 9.44 4.80
CA CYS A 13 2.06 7.99 4.85
C CYS A 13 0.61 7.54 5.06
N THR A 14 0.10 6.69 4.17
CA THR A 14 -1.16 5.94 4.38
C THR A 14 -0.93 4.73 5.29
N PRO A 15 -1.98 4.08 5.83
CA PRO A 15 -1.81 2.84 6.60
C PRO A 15 -1.05 1.74 5.84
N LEU A 16 -1.18 1.68 4.51
CA LEU A 16 -0.41 0.73 3.70
C LEU A 16 1.09 1.04 3.72
N HIS A 17 1.52 2.31 3.76
CA HIS A 17 2.93 2.66 3.94
C HIS A 17 3.47 2.07 5.24
N TRP A 18 2.74 2.24 6.35
CA TRP A 18 3.16 1.72 7.65
C TRP A 18 3.21 0.19 7.68
N ALA A 19 2.19 -0.48 7.13
CA ALA A 19 2.17 -1.94 7.06
C ALA A 19 3.33 -2.48 6.21
N ALA A 20 3.58 -1.86 5.05
CA ALA A 20 4.66 -2.22 4.14
C ALA A 20 6.04 -1.97 4.74
N LEU A 21 6.24 -0.81 5.39
CA LEU A 21 7.47 -0.43 6.09
C LEU A 21 7.83 -1.43 7.20
N ARG A 22 6.81 -1.95 7.90
CA ARG A 22 6.97 -2.89 9.02
C ARG A 22 6.97 -4.36 8.60
N GLY A 23 6.68 -4.65 7.33
CA GLY A 23 6.63 -6.02 6.82
C GLY A 23 5.41 -6.82 7.30
N HIS A 24 4.33 -6.15 7.71
CA HIS A 24 3.11 -6.80 8.22
C HIS A 24 2.24 -7.29 7.06
N SER A 25 2.45 -8.53 6.63
CA SER A 25 1.78 -9.17 5.49
C SER A 25 0.24 -9.16 5.59
N GLU A 26 -0.30 -9.48 6.76
CA GLU A 26 -1.73 -9.62 7.01
C GLU A 26 -2.42 -8.26 6.92
N ALA A 27 -1.81 -7.23 7.52
CA ALA A 27 -2.30 -5.86 7.41
C ALA A 27 -2.24 -5.37 5.95
N CYS A 28 -1.16 -5.70 5.23
CA CYS A 28 -1.05 -5.40 3.80
C CYS A 28 -2.17 -6.06 3.00
N ALA A 29 -2.50 -7.33 3.28
CA ALA A 29 -3.56 -8.05 2.57
C ALA A 29 -4.93 -7.41 2.79
N VAL A 30 -5.28 -7.08 4.04
CA VAL A 30 -6.54 -6.42 4.37
C VAL A 30 -6.66 -5.06 3.65
N LEU A 31 -5.61 -4.24 3.71
CA LEU A 31 -5.61 -2.91 3.12
C LEU A 31 -5.71 -2.95 1.59
N VAL A 32 -5.01 -3.89 0.95
CA VAL A 32 -5.06 -4.02 -0.52
C VAL A 32 -6.43 -4.50 -1.00
N HIS A 33 -7.14 -5.33 -0.22
CA HIS A 33 -8.50 -5.74 -0.55
C HIS A 33 -9.55 -4.65 -0.33
N ALA A 34 -9.28 -3.68 0.54
CA ALA A 34 -10.18 -2.57 0.85
C ALA A 34 -9.97 -1.34 -0.06
N GLY A 35 -8.82 -1.24 -0.75
CA GLY A 35 -8.43 -0.03 -1.48
C GLY A 35 -8.50 -0.14 -2.99
N THR A 36 -8.63 1.02 -3.62
CA THR A 36 -8.45 1.21 -5.06
C THR A 36 -6.97 1.26 -5.43
N LYS A 37 -6.64 1.05 -6.70
CA LYS A 37 -5.26 1.13 -7.17
C LYS A 37 -4.64 2.50 -6.90
N GLU A 38 -5.43 3.56 -7.05
CA GLU A 38 -5.05 4.95 -6.82
C GLU A 38 -4.65 5.17 -5.36
N GLU A 39 -5.42 4.63 -4.40
CA GLU A 39 -5.15 4.75 -2.95
C GLU A 39 -3.91 3.95 -2.49
N LEU A 40 -3.63 2.82 -3.15
CA LEU A 40 -2.52 1.92 -2.78
C LEU A 40 -1.18 2.32 -3.43
N THR A 41 -1.21 3.20 -4.44
CA THR A 41 -0.02 3.66 -5.19
C THR A 41 0.40 5.09 -4.85
N VAL A 42 -0.25 5.69 -3.86
CA VAL A 42 0.07 7.03 -3.37
C VAL A 42 1.50 7.09 -2.83
N LYS A 43 2.16 8.25 -3.00
CA LYS A 43 3.48 8.55 -2.42
C LYS A 43 3.38 9.27 -1.08
N ASP A 44 4.29 8.96 -0.18
CA ASP A 44 4.57 9.72 1.04
C ASP A 44 5.33 11.04 0.73
N ASN A 45 5.63 11.82 1.77
CA ASN A 45 6.34 13.10 1.60
C ASN A 45 7.80 12.93 1.14
N ALA A 46 8.38 11.74 1.28
CA ALA A 46 9.71 11.41 0.77
C ALA A 46 9.65 10.88 -0.68
N GLY A 47 8.46 10.76 -1.26
CA GLY A 47 8.26 10.34 -2.65
C GLY A 47 8.18 8.82 -2.85
N PHE A 48 8.09 8.04 -1.77
CA PHE A 48 8.02 6.58 -1.82
C PHE A 48 6.58 6.09 -1.77
N THR A 49 6.29 5.07 -2.57
CA THR A 49 5.05 4.28 -2.47
C THR A 49 5.20 3.20 -1.39
N PRO A 50 4.10 2.61 -0.89
CA PRO A 50 4.18 1.52 0.07
C PRO A 50 5.03 0.35 -0.42
N VAL A 51 4.89 -0.01 -1.71
CA VAL A 51 5.68 -1.07 -2.35
C VAL A 51 7.18 -0.76 -2.28
N GLN A 52 7.58 0.48 -2.59
CA GLN A 52 8.97 0.88 -2.54
C GLN A 52 9.53 0.84 -1.12
N LEU A 53 8.74 1.23 -0.11
CA LEU A 53 9.13 1.09 1.30
C LEU A 53 9.35 -0.37 1.71
N ALA A 54 8.51 -1.31 1.23
CA ALA A 54 8.72 -2.74 1.50
C ALA A 54 10.03 -3.25 0.87
N PHE A 55 10.38 -2.79 -0.34
CA PHE A 55 11.66 -3.12 -0.97
C PHE A 55 12.84 -2.50 -0.23
N ASP A 56 12.77 -1.21 0.14
CA ASP A 56 13.82 -0.50 0.88
C ASP A 56 14.14 -1.17 2.22
N LYS A 57 13.11 -1.66 2.92
CA LYS A 57 13.28 -2.39 4.19
C LYS A 57 13.59 -3.88 4.04
N GLY A 58 13.70 -4.38 2.80
CA GLY A 58 14.07 -5.76 2.53
C GLY A 58 12.98 -6.78 2.87
N HIS A 59 11.71 -6.38 2.90
CA HIS A 59 10.57 -7.25 3.18
C HIS A 59 10.23 -8.11 1.96
N ARG A 60 11.04 -9.13 1.71
CA ARG A 60 11.02 -9.97 0.50
C ARG A 60 9.71 -10.72 0.25
N HIS A 61 8.86 -10.89 1.26
CA HIS A 61 7.54 -11.51 1.10
C HIS A 61 6.44 -10.48 0.81
N VAL A 62 6.55 -9.28 1.40
CA VAL A 62 5.54 -8.23 1.30
C VAL A 62 5.66 -7.48 -0.02
N ALA A 63 6.87 -7.13 -0.46
CA ALA A 63 7.05 -6.34 -1.67
C ALA A 63 6.50 -7.05 -2.93
N PRO A 64 6.81 -8.34 -3.19
CA PRO A 64 6.23 -9.06 -4.32
C PRO A 64 4.73 -9.28 -4.20
N PHE A 65 4.22 -9.51 -2.98
CA PHE A 65 2.79 -9.61 -2.72
C PHE A 65 2.07 -8.32 -3.11
N LEU A 66 2.55 -7.16 -2.66
CA LEU A 66 1.94 -5.87 -2.98
C LEU A 66 1.99 -5.58 -4.48
N VAL A 67 3.13 -5.82 -5.15
CA VAL A 67 3.24 -5.64 -6.61
C VAL A 67 2.21 -6.50 -7.33
N ARG A 68 2.15 -7.80 -7.00
CA ARG A 68 1.24 -8.73 -7.66
C ARG A 68 -0.21 -8.32 -7.45
N THR A 69 -0.59 -8.02 -6.21
CA THR A 69 -1.98 -7.74 -5.89
C THR A 69 -2.43 -6.39 -6.45
N ILE A 70 -1.62 -5.32 -6.33
CA ILE A 70 -1.97 -3.99 -6.84
C ILE A 70 -2.09 -3.98 -8.37
N VAL A 71 -1.24 -4.72 -9.09
CA VAL A 71 -1.35 -4.85 -10.56
C VAL A 71 -2.58 -5.67 -10.98
N LEU A 72 -3.01 -6.62 -10.13
CA LEU A 72 -4.18 -7.46 -10.37
C LEU A 72 -5.50 -6.84 -9.89
N ILE A 73 -5.47 -5.69 -9.20
CA ILE A 73 -6.66 -4.85 -9.02
C ILE A 73 -7.05 -4.37 -10.41
N ARG A 74 -7.85 -5.19 -11.09
CA ARG A 74 -8.45 -4.83 -12.37
C ARG A 74 -9.29 -3.60 -12.08
N PRO A 75 -9.15 -2.51 -12.85
CA PRO A 75 -10.23 -1.55 -12.92
C PRO A 75 -11.46 -2.38 -13.29
N LEU A 76 -12.51 -2.35 -12.47
CA LEU A 76 -13.83 -2.67 -12.99
C LEU A 76 -14.07 -1.62 -14.08
N PHE A 77 -13.67 -1.94 -15.31
CA PHE A 77 -14.05 -1.16 -16.47
C PHE A 77 -15.56 -1.30 -16.58
N VAL A 78 -16.22 -0.17 -16.25
CA VAL A 78 -17.37 0.35 -16.97
C VAL A 78 -17.25 0.17 -18.48
#